data_AF-A0A7W4ECW6-F1
#
_entry.id   AF-A0A7W4ECW6-F1
#
_cell.length_a   1.000
_cell.length_b   1.000
_cell.length_c   1.000
_cell.angle_alpha   90.00
_cell.angle_beta   90.00
_cell.angle_gamma   90.00
#
_symmetry.space_group_name_H-M   'P 1'
#
loop_
_entity.id
_entity.type
_entity.pdbx_description
1 polymer ?
#
loop_
_entity_poly.entity_id
_entity_poly.type
_entity_poly.pdbx_seq_one_letter_code
_entity_poly.pdbx_strand_id
1 'polypeptide(L)'
;MVITTIKLVNNSNKVYNGVKPGQSVNVENPEFYLVNGFTVIGEEDQTSVDPSDETTNYAKMKLTDLKQLCEDAGIEVPENAKKSDLIELLGKTETSQEDQTSVDPSDEDLLNELD
;
A
#
# COMPACT_ATOMS: atom_id res chain seq x y z
N MET A 1 -18.48 1.08 6.24
CA MET A 1 -19.41 1.61 5.23
C MET A 1 -18.53 2.06 4.07
N VAL A 2 -18.60 1.36 2.94
CA VAL A 2 -17.80 1.71 1.75
C VAL A 2 -18.46 2.92 1.10
N ILE A 3 -17.68 3.96 0.81
CA ILE A 3 -18.17 5.15 0.09
C ILE A 3 -17.69 4.99 -1.35
N THR A 4 -18.59 4.65 -2.26
CA THR A 4 -18.24 4.57 -3.69
C THR A 4 -18.23 5.98 -4.25
N THR A 5 -17.08 6.42 -4.79
CA THR A 5 -16.96 7.73 -5.45
C THR A 5 -16.70 7.56 -6.93
N ILE A 6 -17.28 8.41 -7.75
CA ILE A 6 -17.12 8.38 -9.20
C ILE A 6 -16.18 9.50 -9.60
N LYS A 7 -15.14 9.16 -10.36
CA LYS A 7 -14.18 10.11 -10.88
C LYS A 7 -14.68 10.66 -12.21
N LEU A 8 -14.86 11.98 -12.21
CA LEU A 8 -15.37 12.73 -13.35
C LEU A 8 -14.31 13.70 -13.85
N VAL A 9 -14.27 13.97 -15.15
CA VAL A 9 -13.49 15.06 -15.74
C VAL A 9 -14.42 16.14 -16.27
N ASN A 10 -14.08 17.40 -16.02
CA ASN A 10 -14.82 18.53 -16.56
C ASN A 10 -14.47 18.72 -18.05
N ASN A 11 -15.30 18.21 -18.96
CA ASN A 11 -15.16 18.47 -20.39
C ASN A 11 -15.91 19.73 -20.85
N SER A 12 -16.54 20.45 -19.92
CA SER A 12 -17.21 21.71 -20.19
C SER A 12 -16.22 22.87 -20.20
N ASN A 13 -16.54 23.95 -20.93
CA ASN A 13 -15.75 25.19 -20.96
C ASN A 13 -15.99 26.10 -19.74
N LYS A 14 -16.69 25.61 -18.71
CA LYS A 14 -17.06 26.35 -17.50
C LYS A 14 -16.47 25.70 -16.26
N VAL A 15 -16.22 26.51 -15.24
CA VAL A 15 -15.77 26.03 -13.93
C VAL A 15 -17.00 25.69 -13.08
N TYR A 16 -17.03 24.49 -12.49
CA TYR A 16 -18.12 24.05 -11.59
C TYR A 16 -17.54 23.63 -10.26
N ASN A 17 -18.03 24.21 -9.16
CA ASN A 17 -17.51 23.95 -7.80
C ASN A 17 -15.98 24.07 -7.68
N GLY A 18 -15.39 25.01 -8.43
CA GLY A 18 -13.94 25.20 -8.50
C GLY A 18 -13.18 24.25 -9.45
N VAL A 19 -13.86 23.26 -10.04
CA VAL A 19 -13.25 22.30 -10.99
C VAL A 19 -13.16 22.94 -12.37
N LYS A 20 -11.93 23.17 -12.84
CA LYS A 20 -11.65 23.81 -14.13
C LYS A 20 -11.86 22.86 -15.32
N PRO A 21 -12.05 23.38 -16.55
CA PRO A 21 -12.04 22.55 -17.76
C PRO A 21 -10.77 21.68 -17.84
N GLY A 22 -10.94 20.39 -18.11
CA GLY A 22 -9.89 19.37 -18.14
C GLY A 22 -9.48 18.82 -16.76
N GLN A 23 -9.98 19.38 -15.66
CA GLN A 23 -9.68 18.91 -14.31
C GLN A 23 -10.62 17.77 -13.92
N SER A 24 -10.09 16.78 -13.18
CA SER A 24 -10.88 15.70 -12.61
C SER A 24 -11.27 15.94 -11.15
N VAL A 25 -12.38 15.34 -10.74
CA VAL A 25 -12.94 15.40 -9.39
C VAL A 25 -13.61 14.07 -9.04
N ASN A 26 -13.49 13.65 -7.79
CA ASN A 26 -14.19 12.48 -7.25
C ASN A 26 -15.44 12.94 -6.51
N VAL A 27 -16.59 12.37 -6.84
CA VAL A 27 -17.88 12.76 -6.27
C VAL A 27 -18.70 11.52 -5.94
N GLU A 28 -19.45 11.56 -4.84
CA GLU A 28 -20.36 10.47 -4.47
C GLU A 28 -21.60 10.44 -5.38
N ASN A 29 -22.12 11.61 -5.76
CA ASN A 29 -23.23 11.73 -6.70
C ASN A 29 -22.80 12.45 -7.99
N PRO A 30 -22.63 11.72 -9.12
CA PRO A 30 -22.18 12.31 -10.38
C PRO A 30 -23.28 13.00 -11.19
N GLU A 31 -24.57 12.82 -10.85
CA GLU A 31 -25.69 13.27 -11.69
C GLU A 31 -25.61 14.77 -12.04
N PHE A 32 -25.33 15.60 -11.04
CA PHE A 32 -25.17 17.05 -11.23
C PHE A 32 -24.07 17.37 -12.25
N TYR A 33 -22.95 16.68 -12.16
CA TYR A 33 -21.78 16.93 -12.99
C TYR A 33 -21.98 16.41 -14.42
N LEU A 34 -22.61 15.25 -14.58
CA LEU A 34 -22.92 14.66 -15.88
C LEU A 34 -23.82 15.58 -16.72
N VAL A 35 -24.86 16.15 -16.10
CA VAL A 35 -25.75 17.13 -16.76
C VAL A 35 -25.01 18.40 -17.17
N ASN A 36 -23.96 18.78 -16.45
CA ASN A 36 -23.17 19.99 -16.71
C ASN A 36 -22.00 19.77 -17.69
N GLY A 37 -21.91 18.59 -18.31
CA GLY A 37 -20.92 18.27 -19.33
C GLY A 37 -19.64 17.63 -18.79
N PHE A 38 -19.68 17.07 -17.58
CA PHE A 38 -18.61 16.20 -17.10
C PHE A 38 -18.74 14.81 -17.72
N THR A 39 -17.62 14.11 -17.81
CA THR A 39 -17.57 12.73 -18.31
C THR A 39 -16.98 11.84 -17.24
N VAL A 40 -17.56 10.66 -17.05
CA VAL A 40 -16.99 9.63 -16.17
C VAL A 40 -15.70 9.12 -16.78
N ILE A 41 -14.62 9.17 -16.02
CA ILE A 41 -13.30 8.65 -16.42
C ILE A 41 -12.86 7.46 -15.57
N GLY A 42 -13.60 7.13 -14.52
CA GLY A 42 -13.40 5.94 -13.71
C GLY A 42 -14.35 5.92 -12.52
N GLU A 43 -14.63 4.73 -12.02
CA GLU A 43 -15.29 4.52 -10.75
C GLU A 43 -14.19 4.14 -9.75
N GLU A 44 -13.97 4.98 -8.74
CA GLU A 44 -13.01 4.70 -7.68
C GLU A 44 -13.81 4.34 -6.44
N ASP A 45 -14.01 3.04 -6.24
CA ASP A 45 -14.42 2.54 -4.93
C ASP A 45 -13.38 3.01 -3.93
N GLN A 46 -13.74 3.99 -3.10
CA GLN A 46 -13.05 4.17 -1.83
C GLN A 46 -13.56 3.05 -0.94
N THR A 47 -13.08 1.83 -1.20
CA THR A 47 -12.76 0.94 -0.08
C THR A 47 -11.96 1.81 0.86
N SER A 48 -12.50 2.00 2.07
CA SER A 48 -11.76 2.56 3.19
C SER A 48 -10.33 2.06 3.04
N VAL A 49 -9.37 2.98 3.02
CA VAL A 49 -7.99 2.62 3.34
C VAL A 49 -8.07 1.99 4.72
N ASP A 50 -8.27 0.68 4.71
CA ASP A 50 -7.95 -0.15 5.83
C ASP A 50 -6.43 0.02 5.94
N PRO A 51 -5.90 0.59 7.03
CA PRO A 51 -4.47 0.74 7.21
C PRO A 51 -3.74 -0.62 7.27
N SER A 52 -4.44 -1.75 7.12
CA SER A 52 -3.84 -3.08 7.13
C SER A 52 -3.23 -3.54 5.80
N ASP A 53 -3.25 -2.72 4.73
CA ASP A 53 -2.33 -2.89 3.60
C ASP A 53 -1.14 -1.93 3.73
N GLU A 54 -0.45 -2.03 4.87
CA GLU A 54 0.87 -1.45 5.09
C GLU A 54 1.92 -2.29 4.34
N THR A 55 1.73 -2.52 3.05
CA THR A 55 2.86 -2.89 2.20
C THR A 55 3.70 -1.62 2.05
N THR A 56 4.69 -1.46 2.93
CA THR A 56 5.67 -0.38 2.92
C THR A 56 6.09 -0.13 1.48
N ASN A 57 5.62 0.98 0.91
CA ASN A 57 5.80 1.23 -0.51
C ASN A 57 7.22 1.78 -0.71
N TYR A 58 8.21 0.89 -0.66
CA TYR A 58 9.64 1.19 -0.79
C TYR A 58 9.96 1.98 -2.07
N ALA A 59 9.12 1.86 -3.11
CA ALA A 59 9.20 2.66 -4.32
C ALA A 59 9.04 4.17 -4.08
N LYS A 60 8.30 4.58 -3.05
CA LYS A 60 8.10 6.00 -2.67
C LYS A 60 9.15 6.53 -1.68
N MET A 61 9.91 5.66 -1.00
CA MET A 61 10.97 6.06 -0.06
C MET A 61 12.20 6.63 -0.78
N LYS A 62 13.03 7.43 -0.10
CA LYS A 62 14.29 7.93 -0.69
C LYS A 62 15.34 6.83 -0.64
N LEU A 63 16.35 6.93 -1.51
CA LEU A 63 17.48 5.99 -1.52
C LEU A 63 18.15 5.90 -0.14
N THR A 64 18.28 7.03 0.57
CA THR A 64 18.87 7.09 1.91
C THR A 64 18.06 6.28 2.92
N ASP A 65 16.73 6.43 2.91
CA ASP A 65 15.83 5.68 3.80
C ASP A 65 15.88 4.17 3.52
N LEU A 66 15.94 3.79 2.23
CA LEU A 66 16.09 2.39 1.81
C LEU A 66 17.42 1.78 2.26
N LYS A 67 18.52 2.53 2.14
CA LYS A 67 19.84 2.07 2.63
C LYS A 67 19.81 1.84 4.14
N GLN A 68 19.24 2.80 4.87
CA GLN A 68 19.12 2.70 6.32
C GLN A 68 18.25 1.52 6.76
N LEU A 69 17.16 1.24 6.04
CA LEU A 69 16.33 0.05 6.27
C LEU A 69 17.07 -1.24 5.95
N CYS A 70 17.86 -1.29 4.87
CA CYS A 70 18.69 -2.44 4.57
C CYS A 70 19.73 -2.68 5.69
N GLU A 71 20.38 -1.62 6.18
CA GLU A 71 21.32 -1.72 7.30
C GLU A 71 20.65 -2.19 8.60
N ASP A 72 19.45 -1.67 8.90
CA ASP A 72 18.66 -2.06 10.08
C ASP A 72 18.21 -3.53 10.00
N ALA A 73 17.86 -4.00 8.80
CA ALA A 73 17.54 -5.39 8.51
C ALA A 73 18.79 -6.30 8.40
N GLY A 74 20.00 -5.76 8.58
CA GLY A 74 21.25 -6.53 8.46
C GLY A 74 21.59 -6.98 7.03
N ILE A 75 21.01 -6.33 6.02
CA ILE A 75 21.25 -6.59 4.59
C ILE A 75 22.49 -5.81 4.16
N GLU A 76 23.52 -6.50 3.67
CA GLU A 76 24.70 -5.86 3.09
C GLU A 76 24.33 -5.10 1.81
N VAL A 77 24.36 -3.77 1.89
CA VAL A 77 24.12 -2.90 0.74
C VAL A 77 25.42 -2.70 -0.04
N PRO A 78 25.51 -3.15 -1.31
CA PRO A 78 26.67 -2.83 -2.14
C PRO A 78 26.74 -1.32 -2.42
N GLU A 79 27.96 -0.76 -2.46
CA GLU A 79 28.17 0.70 -2.61
C GLU A 79 27.51 1.29 -3.88
N ASN A 80 27.36 0.47 -4.92
CA ASN A 80 26.70 0.80 -6.20
C ASN A 80 25.25 0.29 -6.32
N ALA A 81 24.61 -0.08 -5.20
CA ALA A 81 23.22 -0.54 -5.20
C ALA A 81 22.28 0.54 -5.75
N LYS A 82 21.42 0.14 -6.70
CA LYS A 82 20.36 0.99 -7.23
C LYS A 82 19.13 0.91 -6.34
N LYS A 83 18.29 1.94 -6.40
CA LYS A 83 17.03 2.01 -5.65
C LYS A 83 16.19 0.73 -5.82
N SER A 84 16.03 0.26 -7.05
CA SER A 84 15.26 -0.95 -7.35
C SER A 84 15.85 -2.21 -6.72
N ASP A 85 17.17 -2.28 -6.60
CA ASP A 85 17.91 -3.40 -5.99
C ASP A 85 17.62 -3.46 -4.48
N LEU A 86 17.68 -2.30 -3.80
CA LEU A 86 17.34 -2.17 -2.38
C LEU A 86 15.88 -2.53 -2.09
N ILE A 87 14.96 -2.08 -2.94
CA ILE A 87 13.53 -2.39 -2.82
C ILE A 87 13.30 -3.90 -2.93
N GLU A 88 13.98 -4.57 -3.87
CA GLU A 88 13.87 -6.01 -4.05
C GLU A 88 14.45 -6.79 -2.86
N LEU A 89 15.57 -6.33 -2.31
CA LEU A 89 16.19 -6.92 -1.12
C LEU A 89 15.28 -6.80 0.11
N LEU A 90 14.72 -5.61 0.35
CA LEU A 90 13.80 -5.37 1.47
C LEU A 90 12.51 -6.19 1.34
N GLY A 91 11.94 -6.29 0.13
CA GLY A 91 10.76 -7.12 -0.11
C GLY A 91 11.02 -8.61 0.09
N LYS A 92 12.23 -9.10 -0.23
CA LYS A 92 12.63 -10.50 0.01
C LYS A 92 12.81 -10.81 1.49
N THR A 93 13.36 -9.88 2.27
CA THR A 93 13.59 -10.09 3.71
C THR A 93 12.30 -10.11 4.52
N GLU A 94 11.33 -9.25 4.20
CA GLU A 94 10.04 -9.25 4.89
C GLU A 94 9.22 -10.53 4.64
N THR A 95 9.42 -11.17 3.49
CA THR A 95 8.71 -12.42 3.14
C THR A 95 9.32 -13.67 3.80
N SER A 96 10.43 -13.53 4.55
CA SER A 96 11.18 -14.69 5.07
C SER A 96 11.13 -14.89 6.59
N GLN A 97 10.19 -14.27 7.32
CA GLN A 97 9.97 -14.54 8.75
C GLN A 97 8.72 -15.40 9.02
N GLU A 98 8.66 -16.58 8.39
CA GLU A 98 7.92 -17.74 8.92
C GLU A 98 8.82 -18.98 8.81
N ASP A 99 9.88 -19.05 9.62
CA ASP A 99 10.41 -20.35 10.04
C ASP A 99 10.64 -20.30 11.54
N GLN A 100 9.68 -20.89 12.24
CA GLN A 100 9.66 -21.07 13.68
C GLN A 100 10.85 -21.94 14.11
N THR A 101 11.95 -21.32 14.50
CA THR A 101 12.89 -21.96 15.43
C THR A 101 12.23 -21.96 16.82
N SER A 102 11.34 -22.91 17.05
CA SER A 102 10.96 -23.34 18.40
C SER A 102 11.89 -24.48 18.81
N VAL A 103 13.12 -24.12 19.16
CA VAL A 103 13.98 -24.97 19.98
C VAL A 103 13.74 -24.55 21.43
N ASP A 104 12.77 -25.18 22.06
CA ASP A 104 12.73 -25.31 23.52
C ASP A 104 12.95 -26.79 23.86
N PRO A 105 14.19 -27.21 24.16
CA PRO A 105 14.48 -28.48 24.77
C PRO A 105 14.48 -28.27 26.29
N SER A 106 13.31 -28.41 26.90
CA SER A 106 13.13 -28.60 28.34
C SER A 106 11.95 -29.56 28.50
N ASP A 107 12.15 -30.85 28.23
CA ASP A 107 12.76 -31.83 29.14
C ASP A 107 11.86 -32.09 30.36
N GLU A 108 11.35 -33.33 30.37
CA GLU A 108 10.83 -34.12 31.50
C GLU A 108 9.53 -33.73 32.24
N ASP A 109 8.85 -34.78 32.70
CA ASP A 109 7.61 -34.84 33.49
C ASP A 109 6.31 -34.53 32.70
N LEU A 110 5.45 -35.51 32.38
CA LEU A 110 4.75 -36.35 33.34
C LEU A 110 4.26 -37.67 32.72
N LEU A 111 4.93 -38.74 33.13
CA LEU A 111 4.42 -40.04 33.55
C LEU A 111 3.09 -40.54 32.95
N ASN A 112 3.31 -41.50 32.05
CA ASN A 112 2.56 -42.73 31.85
C ASN A 112 2.04 -43.36 33.17
N GLU A 113 0.74 -43.29 33.45
CA GLU A 113 -0.05 -44.35 34.10
C GLU A 113 -1.51 -43.90 34.21
N LEU A 114 -2.41 -44.55 33.46
CA LEU A 114 -3.72 -44.88 34.02
C LEU A 114 -4.10 -46.25 33.48
N ASP A 115 -3.94 -47.23 34.38
CA ASP A 115 -4.41 -48.61 34.32
C ASP A 115 -5.92 -48.70 33.99
#